data_AF-A0A953IKF2-F1
#
_entry.id   AF-A0A953IKF2-F1
#
_cell.length_a   1.000
_cell.length_b   1.000
_cell.length_c   1.000
_cell.angle_alpha   90.00
_cell.angle_beta   90.00
_cell.angle_gamma   90.00
#
_symmetry.space_group_name_H-M   'P 1'
#
loop_
_entity.id
_entity.type
_entity.pdbx_description
1 polymer ?
#
loop_
_entity_poly.entity_id
_entity_poly.type
_entity_poly.pdbx_seq_one_letter_code
_entity_poly.pdbx_strand_id
1 'polypeptide(L)'
;MDLMYTASGILGFANRWYPLAVATAERRTLPSGVSIRLIAAPLFVATKFEAFADRGAEDLLGSHDLEDIINVVDGRPELFDEIARADDELRAYLSGKCDSLLAMPDFMNYLPGLLQQDAALPERMKEVAARLRRIASLNGG
;
A
#
# COMPACT_ATOMS: atom_id res chain seq x y z
N MET A 1 7.69 -13.78 -9.15
CA MET A 1 8.97 -13.32 -8.58
C MET A 1 9.06 -11.83 -8.85
N ASP A 2 8.76 -11.01 -7.85
CA ASP A 2 8.93 -9.55 -7.94
C ASP A 2 10.40 -9.20 -7.66
N LEU A 3 11.08 -8.64 -8.66
CA LEU A 3 12.43 -8.10 -8.55
C LEU A 3 12.34 -6.57 -8.44
N MET A 4 12.64 -6.01 -7.27
CA MET A 4 12.82 -4.55 -7.13
C MET A 4 14.20 -4.16 -7.64
N TYR A 5 14.26 -3.46 -8.78
CA TYR A 5 15.50 -2.91 -9.32
C TYR A 5 15.91 -1.67 -8.51
N THR A 6 17.09 -1.72 -7.89
CA THR A 6 17.69 -0.60 -7.15
C THR A 6 18.69 0.20 -7.99
N ALA A 7 18.95 -0.20 -9.25
CA ALA A 7 19.94 0.43 -10.11
C ALA A 7 19.31 1.60 -10.88
N SER A 8 19.63 2.82 -10.46
CA SER A 8 19.39 4.06 -11.22
C SER A 8 20.16 3.97 -12.55
N GLY A 9 19.47 3.60 -13.63
CA GLY A 9 20.12 3.48 -14.94
C GLY A 9 19.25 3.04 -16.10
N ILE A 10 18.00 2.61 -15.87
CA ILE A 10 17.07 2.26 -16.95
C ILE A 10 15.90 3.23 -16.91
N LEU A 11 15.92 4.15 -17.88
CA LEU A 11 14.83 4.95 -18.45
C LEU A 11 13.47 4.95 -17.69
N GLY A 12 13.14 6.09 -17.07
CA GLY A 12 11.75 6.58 -17.00
C GLY A 12 10.88 6.25 -15.79
N PHE A 13 11.21 5.23 -14.99
CA PHE A 13 10.33 4.76 -13.90
C PHE A 13 11.10 4.58 -12.60
N ALA A 14 11.27 5.65 -11.84
CA ALA A 14 11.89 5.59 -10.53
C ALA A 14 10.83 5.80 -9.46
N ASN A 15 10.35 4.70 -8.88
CA ASN A 15 9.52 4.74 -7.70
C ASN A 15 10.21 5.57 -6.61
N ARG A 16 9.69 6.76 -6.33
CA ARG A 16 10.36 7.75 -5.48
C ARG A 16 10.58 7.30 -4.04
N TRP A 17 9.83 6.29 -3.60
CA TRP A 17 9.92 5.76 -2.23
C TRP A 17 10.95 4.64 -2.09
N TYR A 18 11.46 4.05 -3.17
CA TYR A 18 12.46 2.98 -3.09
C TYR A 18 13.75 3.39 -2.39
N PRO A 19 14.38 4.54 -2.67
CA PRO A 19 15.59 4.95 -1.95
C PRO A 19 15.38 5.00 -0.43
N LEU A 20 14.26 5.60 0.01
CA LEU A 20 13.93 5.71 1.43
C LEU A 20 13.60 4.33 2.02
N ALA A 21 12.79 3.52 1.34
CA ALA A 21 12.44 2.17 1.78
C ALA A 21 13.67 1.27 1.98
N VAL A 22 14.64 1.32 1.07
CA VAL A 22 15.90 0.55 1.20
C VAL A 22 16.77 1.11 2.33
N ALA A 23 16.88 2.42 2.45
CA ALA A 23 17.71 3.08 3.46
C ALA A 23 17.22 2.81 4.90
N THR A 24 15.91 2.75 5.11
CA THR A 24 15.29 2.56 6.43
C THR A 24 14.88 1.11 6.71
N ALA A 25 15.21 0.17 5.81
CA ALA A 25 14.85 -1.23 5.98
C ALA A 25 15.53 -1.83 7.23
N GLU A 26 14.73 -2.27 8.19
CA GLU A 26 15.22 -2.81 9.45
C GLU A 26 15.55 -4.30 9.34
N ARG A 27 16.60 -4.74 10.03
CA ARG A 27 16.89 -6.17 10.14
C ARG A 27 15.91 -6.81 11.11
N ARG A 28 15.20 -7.84 10.66
CA ARG A 28 14.28 -8.65 11.49
C ARG A 28 14.65 -10.12 11.40
N THR A 29 14.69 -10.80 12.53
CA THR A 29 14.93 -12.26 12.58
C THR A 29 13.58 -12.96 12.66
N LEU A 30 13.31 -13.81 11.67
CA LEU A 30 12.10 -14.63 11.62
C LEU A 30 12.17 -15.76 12.65
N PRO A 31 11.03 -16.39 13.01
CA PRO A 31 11.02 -17.54 13.93
C PRO A 31 11.91 -18.72 13.49
N SER A 32 12.17 -18.83 12.18
CA SER A 32 13.09 -19.82 11.61
C SER A 32 14.59 -19.54 11.86
N GLY A 33 14.93 -18.39 12.46
CA GLY A 33 16.30 -17.91 12.62
C GLY A 33 16.85 -17.16 11.40
N VAL A 34 16.10 -17.12 10.29
CA VAL A 34 16.49 -16.38 9.08
C VAL A 34 16.38 -14.88 9.33
N SER A 35 17.43 -14.14 9.00
CA SER A 35 17.44 -12.68 9.08
C SER A 35 17.07 -12.04 7.74
N ILE A 36 16.08 -11.17 7.75
CA ILE A 36 15.61 -10.43 6.57
C ILE A 36 15.78 -8.92 6.79
N ARG A 37 15.76 -8.14 5.69
CA ARG A 37 15.52 -6.70 5.75
C ARG A 37 14.04 -6.45 5.49
N LEU A 38 13.36 -5.83 6.44
CA LEU A 38 11.95 -5.53 6.37
C LEU A 38 11.77 -4.01 6.23
N ILE A 39 11.11 -3.60 5.15
CA ILE A 39 10.73 -2.20 4.97
C ILE A 39 9.49 -1.88 5.81
N ALA A 40 9.37 -0.63 6.25
CA ALA A 40 8.20 -0.18 7.01
C ALA A 40 6.93 -0.28 6.15
N ALA A 41 5.80 -0.66 6.76
CA ALA A 41 4.55 -0.86 6.02
C ALA A 41 4.05 0.39 5.28
N PRO A 42 4.11 1.63 5.83
CA PRO A 42 3.76 2.84 5.08
C PRO A 42 4.59 3.01 3.81
N LEU A 43 5.90 2.73 3.86
CA LEU A 43 6.79 2.83 2.70
C LEU A 43 6.49 1.74 1.67
N PHE A 44 6.23 0.49 2.10
CA PHE A 44 5.79 -0.56 1.18
C PHE A 44 4.53 -0.13 0.42
N VAL A 45 3.49 0.33 1.13
CA VAL A 45 2.24 0.77 0.51
C VAL A 45 2.48 1.94 -0.44
N ALA A 46 3.34 2.90 -0.07
CA ALA A 46 3.67 4.02 -0.94
C ALA A 46 4.36 3.56 -2.23
N THR A 47 5.26 2.58 -2.14
CA THR A 47 5.88 2.01 -3.34
C THR A 47 4.87 1.30 -4.24
N LYS A 48 3.89 0.60 -3.66
CA LYS A 48 2.86 -0.08 -4.44
C LYS A 48 1.91 0.91 -5.12
N PHE A 49 1.61 2.05 -4.50
CA PHE A 49 0.84 3.11 -5.15
C PHE A 49 1.55 3.74 -6.36
N GLU A 50 2.87 3.89 -6.32
CA GLU A 50 3.64 4.37 -7.48
C GLU A 50 3.59 3.32 -8.61
N ALA A 51 3.81 2.04 -8.29
CA ALA A 51 3.77 0.96 -9.28
C ALA A 51 2.37 0.79 -9.92
N PHE A 52 1.31 0.93 -9.13
CA PHE A 52 -0.06 0.94 -9.62
C PHE A 52 -0.32 2.10 -10.59
N ALA A 53 0.18 3.31 -10.29
CA ALA A 53 0.05 4.48 -11.16
C ALA A 53 0.86 4.33 -12.46
N ASP A 54 2.08 3.83 -12.39
CA ASP A 54 2.97 3.66 -13.54
C ASP A 54 2.43 2.65 -14.58
N ARG A 55 1.63 1.68 -14.12
CA ARG A 55 0.97 0.68 -14.98
C ARG A 55 -0.34 1.17 -15.60
N GLY A 56 -0.64 2.47 -15.49
CA GLY A 56 -1.78 3.13 -16.12
C GLY A 56 -3.02 3.24 -15.25
N ALA A 57 -3.06 2.63 -14.06
CA ALA A 57 -4.21 2.68 -13.13
C ALA A 57 -5.59 2.34 -13.74
N GLU A 58 -5.63 1.69 -14.91
CA GLU A 58 -6.84 1.42 -15.69
C GLU A 58 -7.44 0.04 -15.39
N ASP A 59 -6.64 -0.92 -14.90
CA ASP A 59 -7.09 -2.26 -14.53
C ASP A 59 -7.02 -2.47 -13.01
N LEU A 60 -8.16 -2.26 -12.35
CA LEU A 60 -8.28 -2.45 -10.90
C LEU A 60 -8.25 -3.93 -10.50
N LEU A 61 -8.81 -4.83 -11.31
CA LEU A 61 -8.95 -6.25 -10.96
C LEU A 61 -7.67 -7.06 -11.24
N GLY A 62 -6.93 -6.70 -12.29
CA GLY A 62 -5.67 -7.35 -12.65
C GLY A 62 -4.44 -6.76 -11.96
N SER A 63 -4.59 -5.67 -11.19
CA SER A 63 -3.45 -5.01 -10.55
C SER A 63 -3.00 -5.73 -9.29
N HIS A 64 -1.89 -6.47 -9.40
CA HIS A 64 -1.19 -7.04 -8.25
C HIS A 64 -0.72 -5.98 -7.25
N ASP A 65 -0.38 -4.78 -7.71
CA ASP A 65 0.04 -3.70 -6.83
C ASP A 65 -1.13 -3.18 -5.97
N LEU A 66 -2.35 -3.14 -6.54
CA LEU A 66 -3.56 -2.79 -5.79
C LEU A 66 -3.97 -3.91 -4.83
N GLU A 67 -3.88 -5.17 -5.24
CA GLU A 67 -4.10 -6.33 -4.37
C GLU A 67 -3.17 -6.28 -3.15
N ASP A 68 -1.87 -6.01 -3.34
CA ASP A 68 -0.90 -5.86 -2.25
C ASP A 68 -1.25 -4.72 -1.29
N ILE A 69 -1.70 -3.57 -1.81
CA ILE A 69 -2.16 -2.44 -0.98
C ILE A 69 -3.33 -2.87 -0.10
N ILE A 70 -4.35 -3.48 -0.72
CA ILE A 70 -5.57 -3.91 -0.02
C ILE A 70 -5.27 -4.99 1.03
N ASN A 71 -4.38 -5.95 0.72
CA ASN A 71 -3.95 -6.97 1.66
C ASN A 71 -3.25 -6.38 2.89
N VAL A 72 -2.43 -5.34 2.73
CA VAL A 72 -1.80 -4.67 3.89
C VAL A 72 -2.83 -3.88 4.69
N VAL A 73 -3.76 -3.18 4.04
CA VAL A 73 -4.84 -2.44 4.73
C VAL A 73 -5.75 -3.39 5.52
N ASP A 74 -6.07 -4.55 4.97
CA ASP A 74 -6.87 -5.60 5.63
C ASP A 74 -6.10 -6.30 6.77
N GLY A 75 -4.85 -6.71 6.50
CA GLY A 75 -4.07 -7.56 7.40
C GLY A 75 -3.29 -6.83 8.50
N ARG A 76 -3.18 -5.50 8.47
CA ARG A 76 -2.36 -4.73 9.41
C ARG A 76 -3.16 -3.61 10.10
N PRO A 77 -3.82 -3.88 11.24
CA PRO A 77 -4.58 -2.87 11.98
C PRO A 77 -3.75 -1.64 12.40
N GLU A 78 -2.45 -1.82 12.64
CA GLU A 78 -1.52 -0.77 13.07
C GLU A 78 -1.16 0.21 11.94
N LEU A 79 -1.48 -0.11 10.67
CA LEU A 79 -1.08 0.69 9.51
C LEU A 79 -1.49 2.15 9.65
N PHE A 80 -2.69 2.42 10.18
CA PHE A 80 -3.16 3.79 10.38
C PHE A 80 -2.22 4.58 11.31
N ASP A 81 -1.86 4.02 12.46
CA ASP A 81 -1.00 4.70 13.44
C ASP A 81 0.43 4.85 12.91
N GLU A 82 0.90 3.88 12.13
CA GLU A 82 2.20 3.95 11.46
C GLU A 82 2.25 5.05 10.41
N ILE A 83 1.18 5.22 9.60
CA ILE A 83 1.07 6.32 8.64
C ILE A 83 0.94 7.67 9.37
N ALA A 84 0.18 7.74 10.46
CA ALA A 84 0.00 8.96 11.23
C ALA A 84 1.33 9.48 11.82
N ARG A 85 2.23 8.56 12.20
CA ARG A 85 3.57 8.86 12.75
C ARG A 85 4.67 9.00 11.70
N ALA A 86 4.39 8.70 10.44
CA ALA A 86 5.35 8.87 9.36
C ALA A 86 5.64 10.36 9.12
N ASP A 87 6.75 10.64 8.44
CA ASP A 87 7.09 12.00 8.01
C ASP A 87 5.95 12.62 7.18
N ASP A 88 5.80 13.95 7.30
CA ASP A 88 4.67 14.69 6.74
C ASP A 88 4.46 14.43 5.25
N GLU A 89 5.54 14.29 4.47
CA GLU A 89 5.46 14.01 3.02
C GLU A 89 4.84 12.63 2.74
N LEU A 90 5.28 11.59 3.45
CA LEU A 90 4.78 10.22 3.27
C LEU A 90 3.32 10.12 3.73
N ARG A 91 2.99 10.76 4.87
CA ARG A 91 1.62 10.84 5.37
C ARG A 91 0.70 11.57 4.38
N ALA A 92 1.14 12.72 3.87
CA ALA A 92 0.44 13.50 2.84
C ALA A 92 0.16 12.66 1.60
N TYR A 93 1.19 11.97 1.10
CA TYR A 93 1.08 11.13 -0.08
C TYR A 93 0.08 9.99 0.09
N LEU A 94 0.20 9.21 1.16
CA LEU A 94 -0.65 8.03 1.37
C LEU A 94 -2.11 8.40 1.58
N SER A 95 -2.38 9.44 2.35
CA SER A 95 -3.74 9.96 2.54
C SER A 95 -4.34 10.43 1.22
N GLY A 96 -3.61 11.22 0.42
CA GLY A 96 -4.09 11.65 -0.90
C GLY A 96 -4.33 10.49 -1.88
N LYS A 97 -3.49 9.44 -1.83
CA LYS A 97 -3.69 8.23 -2.64
C LYS A 97 -4.90 7.41 -2.20
N CYS A 98 -5.11 7.24 -0.89
CA CYS A 98 -6.32 6.60 -0.38
C CYS A 98 -7.59 7.38 -0.73
N ASP A 99 -7.55 8.72 -0.65
CA ASP A 99 -8.67 9.58 -1.07
C ASP A 99 -8.98 9.41 -2.56
N SER A 100 -7.95 9.47 -3.41
CA SER A 100 -8.08 9.25 -4.86
C SER A 100 -8.64 7.88 -5.19
N LEU A 101 -8.19 6.82 -4.49
CA LEU A 101 -8.67 5.45 -4.67
C LEU A 101 -10.15 5.32 -4.30
N LEU A 102 -10.57 5.94 -3.19
CA LEU A 102 -11.97 5.94 -2.76
C LEU A 102 -12.88 6.75 -3.70
N ALA A 103 -12.32 7.75 -4.39
CA ALA A 103 -13.02 8.56 -5.37
C ALA A 103 -13.11 7.91 -6.76
N MET A 104 -12.37 6.81 -7.01
CA MET A 104 -12.45 6.10 -8.29
C MET A 104 -13.86 5.51 -8.49
N PRO A 105 -14.47 5.72 -9.67
CA PRO A 105 -15.72 5.06 -10.03
C PRO A 105 -15.60 3.55 -9.84
N ASP A 106 -16.65 2.93 -9.30
CA ASP A 106 -16.75 1.48 -9.13
C ASP A 106 -15.69 0.82 -8.22
N PHE A 107 -14.80 1.56 -7.55
CA PHE A 107 -13.82 0.95 -6.64
C PHE A 107 -14.48 0.02 -5.61
N MET A 108 -15.61 0.45 -5.02
CA MET A 108 -16.38 -0.37 -4.09
C MET A 108 -16.96 -1.65 -4.72
N ASN A 109 -17.22 -1.65 -6.03
CA ASN A 109 -17.68 -2.81 -6.78
C ASN A 109 -16.51 -3.79 -7.08
N TYR A 110 -15.29 -3.27 -7.20
CA TYR A 110 -14.07 -4.07 -7.42
C TYR A 110 -13.44 -4.59 -6.14
N LEU A 111 -13.61 -3.89 -5.01
CA LEU A 111 -13.06 -4.27 -3.71
C LEU A 111 -13.29 -5.73 -3.31
N PRO A 112 -14.46 -6.37 -3.53
CA PRO A 112 -14.64 -7.77 -3.24
C PRO A 112 -13.61 -8.65 -3.95
N GLY A 113 -13.28 -8.37 -5.21
CA GLY A 113 -12.35 -9.17 -6.02
C GLY A 113 -10.89 -9.09 -5.57
N LEU A 114 -10.55 -8.11 -4.73
CA LEU A 114 -9.22 -7.88 -4.17
C LEU A 114 -9.06 -8.46 -2.76
N LEU A 115 -10.10 -9.10 -2.24
CA LEU A 115 -10.15 -9.64 -0.88
C LEU A 115 -10.30 -11.17 -0.90
N GLN A 116 -10.00 -11.78 0.23
CA GLN A 116 -10.22 -13.21 0.42
C GLN A 116 -11.71 -13.57 0.28
N GLN A 117 -12.01 -14.54 -0.59
CA GLN A 117 -13.37 -15.01 -0.87
C GLN A 117 -13.81 -16.04 0.17
N ASP A 118 -14.29 -15.57 1.32
CA ASP A 118 -14.82 -16.41 2.40
C ASP A 118 -16.11 -15.83 3.01
N ALA A 119 -16.64 -16.51 4.04
CA ALA A 119 -17.87 -16.09 4.72
C ALA A 119 -17.75 -14.73 5.43
N ALA A 120 -16.53 -14.23 5.68
CA ALA A 120 -16.29 -12.95 6.33
C ALA A 120 -16.16 -11.78 5.33
N LEU A 121 -16.20 -12.05 4.02
CA LEU A 121 -16.03 -11.04 2.97
C LEU A 121 -16.89 -9.77 3.17
N PRO A 122 -18.20 -9.84 3.51
CA PRO A 122 -19.01 -8.63 3.67
C PRO A 122 -18.53 -7.71 4.81
N GLU A 123 -18.08 -8.29 5.92
CA GLU A 123 -17.56 -7.52 7.05
C GLU A 123 -16.15 -6.99 6.75
N ARG A 124 -15.32 -7.80 6.09
CA ARG A 124 -13.98 -7.40 5.65
C ARG A 124 -14.03 -6.20 4.70
N MET A 125 -14.96 -6.20 3.75
CA MET A 125 -15.16 -5.06 2.84
C MET A 125 -15.48 -3.76 3.60
N LYS A 126 -16.35 -3.82 4.62
CA LYS A 126 -16.69 -2.65 5.43
C LYS A 126 -15.48 -2.15 6.20
N GLU A 127 -14.73 -3.06 6.82
CA GLU A 127 -13.55 -2.74 7.62
C GLU A 127 -12.45 -2.09 6.76
N VAL A 128 -12.13 -2.70 5.61
CA VAL A 128 -11.13 -2.15 4.68
C VAL A 128 -11.55 -0.78 4.17
N ALA A 129 -12.81 -0.62 3.76
CA ALA A 129 -13.32 0.69 3.32
C ALA A 129 -13.27 1.74 4.45
N ALA A 130 -13.55 1.35 5.69
CA ALA A 130 -13.44 2.24 6.84
C ALA A 130 -11.99 2.65 7.11
N ARG A 131 -11.04 1.71 7.04
CA ARG A 131 -9.60 1.99 7.20
C ARG A 131 -9.06 2.92 6.11
N LEU A 132 -9.42 2.68 4.85
CA LEU A 132 -9.05 3.56 3.74
C LEU A 132 -9.56 5.00 3.96
N ARG A 133 -10.83 5.16 4.39
CA ARG A 133 -11.40 6.49 4.69
C ARG A 133 -10.67 7.18 5.84
N ARG A 134 -10.32 6.42 6.88
CA ARG A 134 -9.59 6.94 8.05
C ARG A 134 -8.18 7.42 7.66
N ILE A 135 -7.49 6.67 6.79
CA ILE A 135 -6.18 7.09 6.26
C ILE A 135 -6.35 8.34 5.37
N ALA A 136 -7.36 8.35 4.50
CA ALA A 136 -7.65 9.50 3.63
C ALA A 136 -7.87 10.80 4.43
N SER A 137 -8.50 10.74 5.60
CA SER A 137 -8.74 11.92 6.44
C SER A 137 -7.51 12.49 7.18
N LEU A 138 -6.34 11.86 7.13
CA LEU A 138 -5.17 12.28 7.93
C LEU A 138 -4.63 13.69 7.60
N ASN A 139 -4.91 14.24 6.42
CA ASN A 139 -4.51 15.60 6.05
C ASN A 139 -5.69 16.55 5.82
N GLY A 140 -6.91 16.13 6.16
CA GLY A 140 -8.14 16.92 6.03
C GLY A 140 -8.56 17.65 7.31
N GLY A 141 -7.62 17.97 8.19
CA GLY A 141 -7.85 18.64 9.49
C GLY A 141 -7.24 20.03 9.54
#